data_AF-A0A4R2RFH8-F1
#
_entry.id   AF-A0A4R2RFH8-F1
#
_cell.length_a   1.000
_cell.length_b   1.000
_cell.length_c   1.000
_cell.angle_alpha   90.00
_cell.angle_beta   90.00
_cell.angle_gamma   90.00
#
_symmetry.space_group_name_H-M   'P 1'
#
loop_
_entity.id
_entity.type
_entity.pdbx_description
1 polymer ?
#
loop_
_entity_poly.entity_id
_entity_poly.type
_entity_poly.pdbx_seq_one_letter_code
_entity_poly.pdbx_strand_id
1 'polypeptide(L)'
;MNTKQVEILSINDEDIFQAVVNNTIVNLAKEEAEKIDQRLQLLYTSISNVLNQEWVKMKNKPVFYNHTVLGLFPDFSNFELGECTIYYSYKNETFSNKFANFTGQLLKENELRSIFIGNIDKLNKRFGWKLQLDCCYTILGDCAIHAQNHTKYSFGGSNRYPSYHIPIYRLGDKMTKKPSVGEVLLQWLKHDLIPDGLDSDVERAYMTIHTLYNANNKYFSLQEGELYSDQKQLMQDFINQRLKPRGGTSLDAADVASMLKAKMPITLPSDALAVIKNKLLTCDYERCDLEKYDEKILTDPNRGHWDLWETADSTNAYTVQVNEVLMARNPLADINYDGVVGIDFGTKSTVVVYQESSDHTMPMRIGTGRFSQKVENHHYENPTVLEFIDIDAFLNQYREAAGRPQTSWQDLTTSHTAFNSLLNSHSEEYYAYLYELKQWAGDSKRHIRLRDKQGKDLVLPAFLSIEAGA
;
A
#
# COMPACT_ATOMS: atom_id res chain seq x y z
N MET A 1 22.11 -7.42 36.93
CA MET A 1 21.60 -8.32 35.87
C MET A 1 22.49 -8.11 34.66
N ASN A 2 23.12 -9.17 34.15
CA ASN A 2 24.15 -9.03 33.10
C ASN A 2 23.54 -9.11 31.70
N THR A 3 22.42 -9.81 31.57
CA THR A 3 21.66 -9.97 30.34
C THR A 3 20.17 -9.78 30.60
N LYS A 4 19.41 -9.36 29.58
CA LYS A 4 17.95 -9.24 29.64
C LYS A 4 17.34 -9.60 28.27
N GLN A 5 16.13 -10.14 28.27
CA GLN A 5 15.37 -10.30 27.03
C GLN A 5 14.80 -8.96 26.58
N VAL A 6 14.78 -8.73 25.27
CA VAL A 6 14.21 -7.55 24.63
C VAL A 6 12.84 -7.90 24.08
N GLU A 7 11.80 -7.29 24.65
CA GLU A 7 10.42 -7.39 24.16
C GLU A 7 10.06 -6.23 23.22
N ILE A 8 10.62 -5.05 23.51
CA ILE A 8 10.42 -3.82 22.75
C ILE A 8 11.78 -3.35 22.26
N LEU A 9 11.92 -3.26 20.95
CA LEU A 9 13.13 -2.76 20.29
C LEU A 9 12.89 -1.33 19.82
N SER A 10 13.86 -0.46 20.06
CA SER A 10 13.89 0.88 19.48
C SER A 10 14.64 0.84 18.15
N ILE A 11 14.07 1.41 17.11
CA ILE A 11 14.68 1.47 15.78
C ILE A 11 14.89 2.95 15.42
N ASN A 12 16.15 3.29 15.13
CA ASN A 12 16.59 4.61 14.65
C ASN A 12 16.89 4.61 13.15
N ASP A 13 16.34 3.65 12.42
CA ASP A 13 16.54 3.44 11.00
C ASP A 13 15.34 4.00 10.23
N GLU A 14 15.56 5.08 9.49
CA GLU A 14 14.50 5.75 8.74
C GLU A 14 13.99 4.89 7.57
N ASP A 15 14.86 4.11 6.91
CA ASP A 15 14.47 3.25 5.80
C ASP A 15 13.53 2.13 6.27
N ILE A 16 13.84 1.52 7.41
CA ILE A 16 12.97 0.49 8.01
C ILE A 16 11.63 1.13 8.43
N PHE A 17 11.64 2.36 8.98
CA PHE A 17 10.41 3.05 9.34
C PHE A 17 9.53 3.31 8.12
N GLN A 18 10.12 3.81 7.03
CA GLN A 18 9.41 4.08 5.79
C GLN A 18 8.84 2.79 5.17
N ALA A 19 9.57 1.68 5.25
CA ALA A 19 9.06 0.38 4.82
C ALA A 19 7.82 -0.04 5.63
N VAL A 20 7.80 0.20 6.94
CA VAL A 20 6.64 -0.09 7.81
C VAL A 20 5.44 0.82 7.44
N VAL A 21 5.68 2.11 7.21
CA VAL A 21 4.66 3.07 6.76
C VAL A 21 4.04 2.59 5.44
N ASN A 22 4.86 2.26 4.45
CA ASN A 22 4.40 1.80 3.14
C ASN A 22 3.60 0.50 3.22
N ASN A 23 4.07 -0.48 4.01
CA ASN A 23 3.33 -1.72 4.23
C ASN A 23 1.95 -1.47 4.89
N THR A 24 1.92 -0.56 5.86
CA THR A 24 0.67 -0.15 6.53
C THR A 24 -0.31 0.50 5.55
N ILE A 25 0.16 1.40 4.68
CA ILE A 25 -0.67 2.01 3.62
C ILE A 25 -1.27 0.93 2.72
N VAL A 26 -0.47 -0.05 2.29
CA VAL A 26 -0.94 -1.16 1.44
C VAL A 26 -2.03 -1.97 2.14
N ASN A 27 -1.85 -2.29 3.42
CA ASN A 27 -2.85 -3.04 4.20
C ASN A 27 -4.14 -2.23 4.39
N LEU A 28 -4.05 -0.95 4.72
CA LEU A 28 -5.22 -0.07 4.84
C LEU A 28 -5.97 0.05 3.50
N ALA A 29 -5.26 0.20 2.38
CA ALA A 29 -5.86 0.24 1.05
C ALA A 29 -6.57 -1.07 0.69
N LYS A 30 -5.98 -2.21 1.09
CA LYS A 30 -6.60 -3.53 0.94
C LYS A 30 -7.91 -3.63 1.72
N GLU A 31 -7.90 -3.24 2.99
CA GLU A 31 -9.11 -3.23 3.84
C GLU A 31 -10.22 -2.36 3.26
N GLU A 32 -9.89 -1.18 2.71
CA GLU A 32 -10.87 -0.31 2.05
C GLU A 32 -11.44 -0.92 0.77
N ALA A 33 -10.62 -1.63 -0.02
CA ALA A 33 -11.08 -2.34 -1.22
C ALA A 33 -11.97 -3.54 -0.87
N GLU A 34 -11.66 -4.28 0.19
CA GLU A 34 -12.50 -5.39 0.71
C GLU A 34 -13.86 -4.89 1.20
N LYS A 35 -13.94 -3.72 1.84
CA LYS A 35 -15.21 -3.09 2.24
C LYS A 35 -16.12 -2.78 1.04
N ILE A 36 -15.55 -2.52 -0.15
CA ILE A 36 -16.36 -2.32 -1.37
C ILE A 36 -17.00 -3.64 -1.80
N ASP A 37 -16.28 -4.76 -1.69
CA ASP A 37 -16.82 -6.06 -2.05
C ASP A 37 -17.92 -6.50 -1.07
N GLN A 38 -17.73 -6.27 0.23
CA GLN A 38 -18.78 -6.49 1.23
C GLN A 38 -20.06 -5.69 0.93
N ARG A 39 -19.92 -4.42 0.51
CA ARG A 39 -21.07 -3.60 0.08
C ARG A 39 -21.75 -4.17 -1.15
N LEU A 40 -20.98 -4.69 -2.11
CA LEU A 40 -21.53 -5.31 -3.31
C LEU A 40 -22.33 -6.56 -2.95
N GLN A 41 -21.82 -7.43 -2.06
CA GLN A 41 -22.54 -8.61 -1.59
C GLN A 41 -23.85 -8.26 -0.87
N LEU A 42 -23.86 -7.21 -0.04
CA LEU A 42 -25.08 -6.72 0.59
C LEU A 42 -26.14 -6.28 -0.45
N LEU A 43 -25.72 -5.69 -1.56
CA LEU A 43 -26.64 -5.29 -2.63
C LEU A 43 -27.30 -6.48 -3.31
N TYR A 44 -26.57 -7.58 -3.50
CA TYR A 44 -27.11 -8.77 -4.18
C TYR A 44 -28.35 -9.32 -3.51
N THR A 45 -28.31 -9.48 -2.18
CA THR A 45 -29.45 -10.00 -1.41
C THR A 45 -30.67 -9.09 -1.51
N SER A 46 -30.49 -7.78 -1.31
CA SER A 46 -31.61 -6.83 -1.30
C SER A 46 -32.17 -6.57 -2.70
N ILE A 47 -31.31 -6.47 -3.72
CA ILE A 47 -31.78 -6.31 -5.11
C ILE A 47 -32.56 -7.55 -5.56
N SER A 48 -32.14 -8.76 -5.18
CA SER A 48 -32.91 -9.98 -5.46
C SER A 48 -34.35 -9.88 -4.95
N ASN A 49 -34.54 -9.34 -3.75
CA ASN A 49 -35.86 -9.13 -3.17
C ASN A 49 -36.66 -8.05 -3.90
N VAL A 50 -36.02 -6.93 -4.29
CA VAL A 50 -36.67 -5.88 -5.08
C VAL A 50 -37.13 -6.41 -6.45
N LEU A 51 -36.34 -7.28 -7.08
CA LEU A 51 -36.67 -7.86 -8.38
C LEU A 51 -37.85 -8.85 -8.32
N ASN A 52 -38.19 -9.40 -7.15
CA ASN A 52 -39.40 -10.22 -6.98
C ASN A 52 -40.70 -9.43 -7.17
N GLN A 53 -40.66 -8.10 -7.08
CA GLN A 53 -41.84 -7.25 -7.28
C GLN A 53 -42.22 -7.06 -8.76
N GLU A 54 -41.39 -7.57 -9.68
CA GLU A 54 -41.38 -7.46 -11.16
C GLU A 54 -41.23 -6.04 -11.70
N TRP A 55 -41.93 -5.08 -11.09
CA TRP A 55 -41.92 -3.66 -11.38
C TRP A 55 -41.20 -2.90 -10.27
N VAL A 56 -40.14 -2.19 -10.64
CA VAL A 56 -39.30 -1.43 -9.72
C VAL A 56 -39.32 0.03 -10.16
N LYS A 57 -39.80 0.91 -9.29
CA LYS A 57 -39.73 2.36 -9.52
C LYS A 57 -38.29 2.84 -9.39
N MET A 58 -37.88 3.80 -10.20
CA MET A 58 -36.57 4.46 -10.03
C MET A 58 -36.77 5.78 -9.27
N LYS A 59 -36.00 6.00 -8.20
CA LYS A 59 -36.11 7.22 -7.38
C LYS A 59 -35.69 8.47 -8.14
N ASN A 60 -34.66 8.35 -8.97
CA ASN A 60 -34.02 9.48 -9.64
C ASN A 60 -34.61 9.84 -11.01
N LYS A 61 -35.46 8.99 -11.59
CA LYS A 61 -36.07 9.20 -12.92
C LYS A 61 -37.53 8.75 -12.90
N PRO A 62 -38.46 9.43 -13.61
CA PRO A 62 -39.89 9.08 -13.62
C PRO A 62 -40.15 7.86 -14.53
N VAL A 63 -39.52 6.74 -14.19
CA VAL A 63 -39.58 5.48 -14.94
C VAL A 63 -39.75 4.30 -14.00
N PHE A 64 -40.34 3.25 -14.54
CA PHE A 64 -40.41 1.93 -13.93
C PHE A 64 -39.59 0.95 -14.75
N TYR A 65 -38.76 0.18 -14.07
CA TYR A 65 -38.10 -0.99 -14.61
C TYR A 65 -39.00 -2.21 -14.49
N ASN A 66 -39.09 -3.01 -15.55
CA ASN A 66 -39.72 -4.32 -15.54
C ASN A 66 -38.68 -5.43 -15.75
N HIS A 67 -38.59 -6.34 -14.78
CA HIS A 67 -37.59 -7.40 -14.79
C HIS A 67 -37.82 -8.47 -15.85
N THR A 68 -39.09 -8.76 -16.18
CA THR A 68 -39.48 -9.81 -17.15
C THR A 68 -38.96 -9.53 -18.55
N VAL A 69 -38.93 -8.27 -18.97
CA VAL A 69 -38.47 -7.87 -20.31
C VAL A 69 -37.17 -7.05 -20.30
N LEU A 70 -36.56 -6.85 -19.13
CA LEU A 70 -35.36 -6.03 -18.96
C LEU A 70 -35.53 -4.63 -19.60
N GLY A 71 -36.66 -3.98 -19.32
CA GLY A 71 -37.08 -2.76 -20.00
C GLY A 71 -37.53 -1.67 -19.04
N LEU A 72 -37.35 -0.42 -19.46
CA LEU A 72 -37.88 0.76 -18.81
C LEU A 72 -39.16 1.23 -19.48
N PHE A 73 -40.08 1.70 -18.65
CA PHE A 73 -41.35 2.29 -19.03
C PHE A 73 -41.50 3.64 -18.33
N PRO A 74 -42.17 4.63 -18.94
CA PRO A 74 -42.49 5.86 -18.22
C PRO A 74 -43.46 5.59 -17.08
N ASP A 75 -43.48 6.47 -16.09
CA ASP A 75 -44.56 6.51 -15.11
C ASP A 75 -45.87 6.96 -15.80
N PHE A 76 -46.74 5.98 -16.11
CA PHE A 76 -48.01 6.22 -16.80
C PHE A 76 -49.06 6.95 -15.97
N SER A 77 -48.76 7.35 -14.73
CA SER A 77 -49.64 8.24 -13.95
C SER A 77 -49.68 9.65 -14.57
N ASN A 78 -48.57 10.07 -15.18
CA ASN A 78 -48.37 11.41 -15.71
C ASN A 78 -47.86 11.43 -17.17
N PHE A 79 -47.66 10.26 -17.78
CA PHE A 79 -47.22 10.16 -19.16
C PHE A 79 -48.41 9.94 -20.11
N GLU A 80 -48.54 10.82 -21.10
CA GLU A 80 -49.59 10.72 -22.12
C GLU A 80 -49.20 9.73 -23.22
N LEU A 81 -50.06 8.72 -23.44
CA LEU A 81 -49.85 7.76 -24.51
C LEU A 81 -50.26 8.37 -25.85
N GLY A 82 -49.42 8.16 -26.88
CA GLY A 82 -49.84 8.43 -28.25
C GLY A 82 -50.93 7.44 -28.66
N GLU A 83 -51.88 7.92 -29.46
CA GLU A 83 -52.99 7.12 -29.96
C GLU A 83 -53.19 7.25 -31.47
N CYS A 84 -53.77 6.23 -32.07
CA CYS A 84 -54.25 6.22 -33.45
C CYS A 84 -55.47 5.29 -33.58
N THR A 85 -55.98 5.08 -34.80
CA THR A 85 -57.01 4.07 -35.04
C THR A 85 -56.43 2.93 -35.88
N ILE A 86 -56.85 1.69 -35.61
CA ILE A 86 -56.37 0.52 -36.38
C ILE A 86 -56.92 0.47 -37.82
N TYR A 87 -57.79 1.41 -38.17
CA TYR A 87 -58.41 1.53 -39.49
C TYR A 87 -57.42 1.99 -40.57
N TYR A 88 -56.44 2.82 -40.21
CA TYR A 88 -55.41 3.30 -41.13
C TYR A 88 -54.14 2.46 -41.04
N SER A 89 -53.27 2.51 -42.06
CA SER A 89 -51.95 1.88 -41.96
C SER A 89 -51.08 2.62 -40.93
N TYR A 90 -50.25 1.88 -40.20
CA TYR A 90 -49.35 2.46 -39.21
C TYR A 90 -47.89 2.15 -39.55
N LYS A 91 -47.07 3.19 -39.68
CA LYS A 91 -45.65 3.04 -40.00
C LYS A 91 -44.84 3.09 -38.71
N ASN A 92 -44.23 1.98 -38.30
CA ASN A 92 -43.41 1.93 -37.08
C ASN A 92 -42.34 3.02 -37.01
N GLU A 93 -41.77 3.42 -38.15
CA GLU A 93 -40.74 4.46 -38.26
C GLU A 93 -41.21 5.84 -37.77
N THR A 94 -42.52 6.08 -37.70
CA THR A 94 -43.07 7.34 -37.18
C THR A 94 -43.16 7.36 -35.66
N PHE A 95 -42.92 6.23 -34.98
CA PHE A 95 -42.93 6.18 -33.53
C PHE A 95 -41.70 6.89 -32.94
N SER A 96 -41.93 7.93 -32.14
CA SER A 96 -40.85 8.80 -31.63
C SER A 96 -41.02 9.21 -30.16
N ASN A 97 -41.82 8.47 -29.39
CA ASN A 97 -42.09 8.80 -27.98
C ASN A 97 -40.79 8.74 -27.15
N LYS A 98 -40.45 9.87 -26.52
CA LYS A 98 -39.34 9.98 -25.58
C LYS A 98 -39.86 10.12 -24.15
N PHE A 99 -39.16 9.54 -23.18
CA PHE A 99 -39.51 9.65 -21.78
C PHE A 99 -38.25 9.58 -20.91
N ALA A 100 -38.13 10.46 -19.90
CA ALA A 100 -36.99 10.48 -18.97
C ALA A 100 -35.60 10.39 -19.65
N ASN A 101 -35.43 11.09 -20.78
CA ASN A 101 -34.24 11.07 -21.66
C ASN A 101 -33.98 9.76 -22.44
N PHE A 102 -34.88 8.79 -22.35
CA PHE A 102 -34.85 7.58 -23.16
C PHE A 102 -35.69 7.75 -24.44
N THR A 103 -35.23 7.14 -25.53
CA THR A 103 -36.00 7.07 -26.78
C THR A 103 -36.73 5.74 -26.83
N GLY A 104 -38.05 5.79 -26.67
CA GLY A 104 -38.89 4.60 -26.63
C GLY A 104 -38.96 3.90 -27.98
N GLN A 105 -39.21 2.60 -27.91
CA GLN A 105 -39.55 1.74 -29.04
C GLN A 105 -40.93 1.13 -28.82
N LEU A 106 -41.55 0.63 -29.87
CA LEU A 106 -42.76 -0.18 -29.74
C LEU A 106 -42.44 -1.51 -29.05
N LEU A 107 -43.40 -1.98 -28.25
CA LEU A 107 -43.34 -3.30 -27.63
C LEU A 107 -43.37 -4.39 -28.69
N LYS A 108 -42.61 -5.47 -28.48
CA LYS A 108 -42.81 -6.71 -29.25
C LYS A 108 -44.08 -7.39 -28.76
N GLU A 109 -44.66 -8.24 -29.61
CA GLU A 109 -45.85 -9.03 -29.28
C GLU A 109 -45.72 -9.77 -27.95
N ASN A 110 -44.62 -10.47 -27.74
CA ASN A 110 -44.37 -11.25 -26.52
C ASN A 110 -44.23 -10.38 -25.27
N GLU A 111 -43.63 -9.20 -25.39
CA GLU A 111 -43.45 -8.25 -24.28
C GLU A 111 -44.79 -7.63 -23.86
N LEU A 112 -45.62 -7.22 -24.82
CA LEU A 112 -46.96 -6.69 -24.51
C LEU A 112 -47.82 -7.77 -23.85
N ARG A 113 -47.80 -9.00 -24.40
CA ARG A 113 -48.57 -10.13 -23.88
C ARG A 113 -48.14 -10.54 -22.47
N SER A 114 -46.84 -10.56 -22.17
CA SER A 114 -46.34 -10.99 -20.86
C SER A 114 -46.57 -9.95 -19.76
N ILE A 115 -46.58 -8.66 -20.10
CA ILE A 115 -46.65 -7.59 -19.11
C ILE A 115 -48.07 -7.06 -18.93
N PHE A 116 -48.75 -6.71 -20.02
CA PHE A 116 -49.94 -5.87 -19.97
C PHE A 116 -51.24 -6.66 -20.20
N ILE A 117 -51.27 -7.57 -21.16
CA ILE A 117 -52.51 -8.25 -21.54
C ILE A 117 -53.07 -9.05 -20.35
N GLY A 118 -54.32 -8.76 -19.97
CA GLY A 118 -54.98 -9.36 -18.80
C GLY A 118 -54.53 -8.81 -17.42
N ASN A 119 -53.55 -7.89 -17.39
CA ASN A 119 -53.00 -7.31 -16.17
C ASN A 119 -53.20 -5.79 -16.05
N ILE A 120 -53.66 -5.09 -17.10
CA ILE A 120 -53.85 -3.63 -17.11
C ILE A 120 -54.67 -3.14 -15.90
N ASP A 121 -55.80 -3.78 -15.59
CA ASP A 121 -56.61 -3.40 -14.43
C ASP A 121 -55.83 -3.46 -13.10
N LYS A 122 -54.99 -4.48 -12.92
CA LYS A 122 -54.16 -4.63 -11.73
C LYS A 122 -53.07 -3.56 -11.68
N LEU A 123 -52.45 -3.26 -12.82
CA LEU A 123 -51.42 -2.23 -12.94
C LEU A 123 -51.99 -0.83 -12.66
N ASN A 124 -53.15 -0.51 -13.22
CA ASN A 124 -53.89 0.72 -12.95
C ASN A 124 -54.20 0.87 -11.45
N LYS A 125 -54.70 -0.19 -10.80
CA LYS A 125 -54.97 -0.18 -9.34
C LYS A 125 -53.71 -0.06 -8.50
N ARG A 126 -52.63 -0.76 -8.86
CA ARG A 126 -51.38 -0.81 -8.08
C ARG A 126 -50.59 0.48 -8.17
N PHE A 127 -50.51 1.09 -9.36
CA PHE A 127 -49.64 2.23 -9.62
C PHE A 127 -50.39 3.53 -9.91
N GLY A 128 -51.72 3.51 -10.00
CA GLY A 128 -52.51 4.69 -10.39
C GLY A 128 -52.39 5.03 -11.88
N TRP A 129 -51.88 4.10 -12.69
CA TRP A 129 -51.78 4.28 -14.13
C TRP A 129 -53.16 4.42 -14.77
N LYS A 130 -53.24 5.21 -15.83
CA LYS A 130 -54.50 5.48 -16.56
C LYS A 130 -54.50 4.79 -17.94
N LEU A 131 -54.12 3.51 -17.97
CA LEU A 131 -54.11 2.72 -19.19
C LEU A 131 -55.54 2.32 -19.57
N GLN A 132 -55.86 2.35 -20.86
CA GLN A 132 -57.18 2.02 -21.40
C GLN A 132 -57.38 0.50 -21.54
N LEU A 133 -58.63 0.05 -21.34
CA LEU A 133 -59.01 -1.38 -21.33
C LEU A 133 -59.83 -1.80 -22.56
N ASP A 134 -60.64 -0.90 -23.11
CA ASP A 134 -61.44 -1.16 -24.32
C ASP A 134 -60.74 -0.55 -25.55
N CYS A 135 -59.52 -1.03 -25.82
CA CYS A 135 -58.68 -0.54 -26.90
C CYS A 135 -57.69 -1.60 -27.38
N CYS A 136 -56.98 -1.31 -28.46
CA CYS A 136 -55.79 -2.05 -28.87
C CYS A 136 -54.51 -1.35 -28.38
N TYR A 137 -53.42 -2.10 -28.26
CA TYR A 137 -52.08 -1.55 -28.06
C TYR A 137 -51.21 -1.92 -29.25
N THR A 138 -50.58 -0.91 -29.85
CA THR A 138 -49.72 -1.09 -31.01
C THR A 138 -48.45 -1.84 -30.61
N ILE A 139 -48.08 -2.81 -31.42
CA ILE A 139 -46.85 -3.60 -31.24
C ILE A 139 -45.92 -3.36 -32.43
N LEU A 140 -44.67 -3.80 -32.30
CA LEU A 140 -43.72 -3.82 -33.40
C LEU A 140 -44.24 -4.72 -34.53
N GLY A 141 -44.63 -4.08 -35.62
CA GLY A 141 -45.20 -4.71 -36.81
C GLY A 141 -46.41 -3.90 -37.28
N ASP A 142 -47.00 -4.24 -38.40
CA ASP A 142 -48.24 -3.59 -38.88
C ASP A 142 -49.47 -4.16 -38.14
N CYS A 143 -49.41 -4.24 -36.81
CA CYS A 143 -50.43 -4.86 -35.97
C CYS A 143 -50.62 -4.20 -34.59
N ALA A 144 -51.78 -4.44 -33.98
CA ALA A 144 -52.09 -4.11 -32.59
C ALA A 144 -52.80 -5.28 -31.89
N ILE A 145 -52.74 -5.35 -30.56
CA ILE A 145 -53.36 -6.42 -29.75
C ILE A 145 -54.40 -5.81 -28.82
N HIS A 146 -55.58 -6.40 -28.73
CA HIS A 146 -56.64 -5.93 -27.82
C HIS A 146 -56.23 -6.07 -26.35
N ALA A 147 -56.46 -5.04 -25.53
CA ALA A 147 -56.00 -4.97 -24.14
C ALA A 147 -56.53 -6.10 -23.22
N GLN A 148 -57.80 -6.49 -23.42
CA GLN A 148 -58.49 -7.48 -22.59
C GLN A 148 -58.36 -8.93 -23.07
N ASN A 149 -57.88 -9.18 -24.29
CA ASN A 149 -57.81 -10.54 -24.83
C ASN A 149 -56.57 -10.74 -25.71
N HIS A 150 -56.41 -11.92 -26.29
CA HIS A 150 -55.22 -12.24 -27.08
C HIS A 150 -55.38 -11.96 -28.59
N THR A 151 -56.47 -11.34 -29.01
CA THR A 151 -56.79 -11.07 -30.41
C THR A 151 -55.87 -10.01 -30.98
N LYS A 152 -55.28 -10.34 -32.13
CA LYS A 152 -54.37 -9.49 -32.89
C LYS A 152 -55.10 -8.94 -34.12
N TYR A 153 -54.93 -7.65 -34.37
CA TYR A 153 -55.50 -6.96 -35.52
C TYR A 153 -54.39 -6.36 -36.37
N SER A 154 -54.49 -6.49 -37.69
CA SER A 154 -53.64 -5.74 -38.62
C SER A 154 -54.18 -4.32 -38.80
N PHE A 155 -53.29 -3.37 -39.00
CA PHE A 155 -53.67 -2.02 -39.42
C PHE A 155 -54.20 -2.02 -40.86
N GLY A 156 -54.97 -0.99 -41.23
CA GLY A 156 -55.61 -0.90 -42.55
C GLY A 156 -56.86 -1.78 -42.73
N GLY A 157 -57.40 -2.34 -41.64
CA GLY A 157 -58.58 -3.20 -41.65
C GLY A 157 -59.91 -2.45 -41.57
N SER A 158 -61.03 -3.19 -41.48
CA SER A 158 -62.38 -2.62 -41.33
C SER A 158 -62.74 -2.23 -39.89
N ASN A 159 -61.95 -2.66 -38.90
CA ASN A 159 -62.18 -2.37 -37.48
C ASN A 159 -61.74 -0.93 -37.13
N ARG A 160 -62.46 -0.29 -36.21
CA ARG A 160 -62.24 1.10 -35.80
C ARG A 160 -61.76 1.27 -34.36
N TYR A 161 -61.20 0.22 -33.76
CA TYR A 161 -60.71 0.31 -32.39
C TYR A 161 -59.60 1.38 -32.26
N PRO A 162 -59.63 2.21 -31.21
CA PRO A 162 -58.48 3.05 -30.87
C PRO A 162 -57.29 2.17 -30.52
N SER A 163 -56.09 2.61 -30.90
CA SER A 163 -54.84 1.96 -30.54
C SER A 163 -53.90 2.92 -29.84
N TYR A 164 -53.37 2.50 -28.69
CA TYR A 164 -52.40 3.28 -27.90
C TYR A 164 -50.99 2.72 -28.03
N HIS A 165 -50.00 3.59 -27.91
CA HIS A 165 -48.58 3.24 -28.06
C HIS A 165 -47.87 3.29 -26.71
N ILE A 166 -47.61 2.12 -26.11
CA ILE A 166 -46.80 2.02 -24.89
C ILE A 166 -45.30 2.01 -25.28
N PRO A 167 -44.52 3.05 -24.93
CA PRO A 167 -43.08 3.05 -25.19
C PRO A 167 -42.35 2.12 -24.22
N ILE A 168 -41.36 1.38 -24.74
CA ILE A 168 -40.37 0.64 -23.95
C ILE A 168 -38.96 1.08 -24.34
N TYR A 169 -38.06 1.24 -23.37
CA TYR A 169 -36.62 1.32 -23.61
C TYR A 169 -35.96 0.04 -23.09
N ARG A 170 -35.36 -0.76 -23.98
CA ARG A 170 -34.76 -2.05 -23.63
C ARG A 170 -33.33 -1.84 -23.14
N LEU A 171 -32.99 -2.36 -21.96
CA LEU A 171 -31.66 -2.20 -21.37
C LEU A 171 -30.64 -3.23 -21.90
N GLY A 172 -31.05 -4.18 -22.74
CA GLY A 172 -30.15 -5.17 -23.34
C GLY A 172 -30.75 -5.79 -24.61
N ASP A 173 -29.89 -6.47 -25.38
CA ASP A 173 -30.28 -7.16 -26.61
C ASP A 173 -30.91 -8.53 -26.35
N LYS A 174 -31.80 -8.96 -27.26
CA LYS A 174 -32.57 -10.22 -27.32
C LYS A 174 -32.47 -11.15 -26.10
N MET A 175 -33.53 -11.16 -25.29
CA MET A 175 -33.73 -12.08 -24.18
C MET A 175 -33.79 -13.55 -24.65
N THR A 176 -32.79 -14.35 -24.30
CA THR A 176 -32.83 -15.83 -24.38
C THR A 176 -33.07 -16.48 -23.02
N LYS A 177 -32.75 -15.78 -21.91
CA LYS A 177 -32.93 -16.20 -20.52
C LYS A 177 -33.28 -14.99 -19.62
N LYS A 178 -33.82 -15.26 -18.43
CA LYS A 178 -34.07 -14.24 -17.39
C LYS A 178 -32.72 -13.65 -16.93
N PRO A 179 -32.59 -12.32 -16.75
CA PRO A 179 -31.30 -11.72 -16.46
C PRO A 179 -30.91 -11.96 -15.00
N SER A 180 -29.62 -12.16 -14.74
CA SER A 180 -29.11 -12.30 -13.39
C SER A 180 -29.15 -10.96 -12.63
N VAL A 181 -29.03 -11.02 -11.31
CA VAL A 181 -28.95 -9.81 -10.46
C VAL A 181 -27.78 -8.93 -10.86
N GLY A 182 -26.62 -9.52 -11.19
CA GLY A 182 -25.44 -8.78 -11.63
C GLY A 182 -25.63 -8.08 -12.98
N GLU A 183 -26.28 -8.75 -13.94
CA GLU A 183 -26.63 -8.14 -15.22
C GLU A 183 -27.56 -6.94 -15.02
N VAL A 184 -28.58 -7.08 -14.17
CA VAL A 184 -29.52 -5.99 -13.87
C VAL A 184 -28.83 -4.83 -13.16
N LEU A 185 -28.03 -5.12 -12.13
CA LEU A 185 -27.26 -4.10 -11.40
C LEU A 185 -26.35 -3.32 -12.36
N LEU A 186 -25.61 -4.02 -13.22
CA LEU A 186 -24.76 -3.37 -14.22
C LEU A 186 -25.56 -2.47 -15.17
N GLN A 187 -26.75 -2.90 -15.59
CA GLN A 187 -27.59 -2.06 -16.45
C GLN A 187 -28.13 -0.83 -15.74
N TRP A 188 -28.49 -0.95 -14.46
CA TRP A 188 -28.90 0.18 -13.65
C TRP A 188 -27.76 1.19 -13.46
N LEU A 189 -26.54 0.72 -13.19
CA LEU A 189 -25.36 1.57 -13.09
C LEU A 189 -25.06 2.30 -14.43
N LYS A 190 -25.06 1.57 -15.56
CA LYS A 190 -24.80 2.15 -16.89
C LYS A 190 -25.78 3.25 -17.29
N HIS A 191 -27.03 3.13 -16.87
CA HIS A 191 -28.10 4.06 -17.23
C HIS A 191 -28.42 5.06 -16.13
N ASP A 192 -27.61 5.12 -15.07
CA ASP A 192 -27.80 6.00 -13.91
C ASP A 192 -29.23 5.85 -13.36
N LEU A 193 -29.57 4.64 -12.91
CA LEU A 193 -30.89 4.28 -12.37
C LEU A 193 -30.75 3.91 -10.90
N ILE A 194 -31.47 4.59 -10.01
CA ILE A 194 -31.44 4.30 -8.58
C ILE A 194 -32.77 3.62 -8.21
N PRO A 195 -32.77 2.33 -7.83
CA PRO A 195 -34.00 1.62 -7.51
C PRO A 195 -34.63 2.15 -6.21
N ASP A 196 -35.95 2.26 -6.23
CA ASP A 196 -36.75 2.53 -5.03
C ASP A 196 -36.94 1.26 -4.19
N GLY A 197 -37.30 1.44 -2.91
CA GLY A 197 -37.59 0.33 -2.00
C GLY A 197 -36.37 -0.37 -1.37
N LEU A 198 -35.17 0.20 -1.51
CA LEU A 198 -34.01 -0.20 -0.72
C LEU A 198 -34.08 0.41 0.69
N ASP A 199 -33.63 -0.33 1.71
CA ASP A 199 -33.39 0.22 3.04
C ASP A 199 -32.21 1.23 3.03
N SER A 200 -32.07 2.00 4.11
CA SER A 200 -31.09 3.08 4.18
C SER A 200 -29.63 2.64 4.06
N ASP A 201 -29.30 1.43 4.50
CA ASP A 201 -27.92 0.95 4.55
C ASP A 201 -27.51 0.42 3.18
N VAL A 202 -28.42 -0.31 2.56
CA VAL A 202 -28.29 -0.84 1.20
C VAL A 202 -28.34 0.30 0.18
N GLU A 203 -29.15 1.32 0.37
CA GLU A 203 -29.14 2.52 -0.49
C GLU A 203 -27.79 3.25 -0.41
N ARG A 204 -27.22 3.40 0.79
CA ARG A 204 -25.87 3.96 0.94
C ARG A 204 -24.81 3.09 0.27
N ALA A 205 -24.93 1.76 0.34
CA ALA A 205 -24.05 0.84 -0.39
C ALA A 205 -24.20 1.04 -1.90
N TYR A 206 -25.43 1.10 -2.42
CA TYR A 206 -25.73 1.31 -3.84
C TYR A 206 -25.10 2.61 -4.34
N MET A 207 -25.30 3.71 -3.62
CA MET A 207 -24.73 5.01 -3.98
C MET A 207 -23.20 5.01 -3.98
N THR A 208 -22.59 4.18 -3.13
CA THR A 208 -21.11 4.01 -3.11
C THR A 208 -20.65 3.34 -4.40
N ILE A 209 -21.26 2.21 -4.76
CA ILE A 209 -20.95 1.47 -5.99
C ILE A 209 -21.25 2.33 -7.22
N HIS A 210 -22.37 3.05 -7.23
CA HIS A 210 -22.75 3.97 -8.29
C HIS A 210 -21.72 5.09 -8.50
N THR A 211 -21.28 5.73 -7.42
CA THR A 211 -20.25 6.77 -7.49
C THR A 211 -18.93 6.22 -8.03
N LEU A 212 -18.51 5.04 -7.56
CA LEU A 212 -17.30 4.38 -8.04
C LEU A 212 -17.40 4.00 -9.52
N TYR A 213 -18.53 3.42 -9.95
CA TYR A 213 -18.77 3.05 -11.34
C TYR A 213 -18.70 4.27 -12.28
N ASN A 214 -19.30 5.38 -11.87
CA ASN A 214 -19.28 6.63 -12.65
C ASN A 214 -17.90 7.28 -12.66
N ALA A 215 -17.11 7.14 -11.60
CA ALA A 215 -15.72 7.60 -11.56
C ALA A 215 -14.84 6.77 -12.51
N ASN A 216 -14.98 5.45 -12.49
CA ASN A 216 -14.29 4.55 -13.39
C ASN A 216 -15.04 3.21 -13.50
N ASN A 217 -15.65 2.95 -14.65
CA ASN A 217 -16.43 1.73 -14.88
C ASN A 217 -15.58 0.45 -14.86
N LYS A 218 -14.24 0.54 -14.97
CA LYS A 218 -13.33 -0.60 -14.91
C LYS A 218 -13.19 -1.21 -13.51
N TYR A 219 -13.65 -0.51 -12.47
CA TYR A 219 -13.68 -1.08 -11.13
C TYR A 219 -14.63 -2.28 -11.01
N PHE A 220 -15.53 -2.48 -11.96
CA PHE A 220 -16.51 -3.56 -11.90
C PHE A 220 -16.52 -4.36 -13.20
N SER A 221 -16.49 -5.68 -13.07
CA SER A 221 -16.55 -6.61 -14.20
C SER A 221 -17.65 -7.63 -14.00
N LEU A 222 -18.32 -8.02 -15.09
CA LEU A 222 -19.36 -9.04 -15.05
C LEU A 222 -18.76 -10.38 -15.48
N GLN A 223 -18.87 -11.41 -14.63
CA GLN A 223 -18.41 -12.77 -14.90
C GLN A 223 -19.53 -13.74 -14.49
N GLU A 224 -19.93 -14.64 -15.39
CA GLU A 224 -20.97 -15.66 -15.13
C GLU A 224 -22.31 -15.12 -14.57
N GLY A 225 -22.61 -13.84 -14.81
CA GLY A 225 -23.84 -13.19 -14.30
C GLY A 225 -23.68 -12.52 -12.93
N GLU A 226 -22.48 -12.55 -12.35
CA GLU A 226 -22.12 -11.83 -11.14
C GLU A 226 -21.18 -10.67 -11.44
N LEU A 227 -21.31 -9.59 -10.66
CA LEU A 227 -20.54 -8.38 -10.74
C LEU A 227 -19.45 -8.48 -9.67
N TYR A 228 -18.21 -8.34 -10.09
CA TYR A 228 -17.04 -8.40 -9.22
C TYR A 228 -16.32 -7.06 -9.23
N SER A 229 -15.75 -6.71 -8.08
CA SER A 229 -14.91 -5.53 -7.93
C SER A 229 -13.45 -5.86 -8.29
N ASP A 230 -12.79 -5.02 -9.10
CA ASP A 230 -11.36 -5.15 -9.41
C ASP A 230 -10.55 -4.65 -8.21
N GLN A 231 -10.24 -5.59 -7.31
CA GLN A 231 -9.52 -5.32 -6.06
C GLN A 231 -8.14 -4.70 -6.31
N LYS A 232 -7.45 -5.16 -7.35
CA LYS A 232 -6.10 -4.65 -7.67
C LYS A 232 -6.18 -3.18 -8.09
N GLN A 233 -7.09 -2.85 -8.99
CA GLN A 233 -7.26 -1.48 -9.47
C GLN A 233 -7.76 -0.54 -8.36
N LEU A 234 -8.70 -1.01 -7.52
CA LEU A 234 -9.19 -0.26 -6.36
C LEU A 234 -8.05 0.05 -5.36
N MET A 235 -7.27 -0.96 -4.97
CA MET A 235 -6.13 -0.80 -4.08
C MET A 235 -5.12 0.21 -4.64
N GLN A 236 -4.77 0.09 -5.92
CA GLN A 236 -3.85 1.02 -6.56
C GLN A 236 -4.37 2.46 -6.54
N ASP A 237 -5.66 2.67 -6.79
CA ASP A 237 -6.22 4.01 -6.80
C ASP A 237 -6.42 4.59 -5.39
N PHE A 238 -6.58 3.76 -4.35
CA PHE A 238 -6.47 4.20 -2.95
C PHE A 238 -5.04 4.60 -2.58
N ILE A 239 -4.04 3.77 -2.90
CA ILE A 239 -2.62 4.07 -2.62
C ILE A 239 -2.19 5.35 -3.35
N ASN A 240 -2.61 5.52 -4.60
CA ASN A 240 -2.34 6.72 -5.40
C ASN A 240 -3.24 7.91 -5.05
N GLN A 241 -4.04 7.81 -3.99
CA GLN A 241 -4.95 8.84 -3.47
C GLN A 241 -5.98 9.37 -4.50
N ARG A 242 -6.26 8.62 -5.56
CA ARG A 242 -7.34 8.90 -6.52
C ARG A 242 -8.71 8.59 -5.93
N LEU A 243 -8.74 7.59 -5.03
CA LEU A 243 -9.87 7.28 -4.18
C LEU A 243 -9.54 7.68 -2.73
N LYS A 244 -10.53 8.21 -2.03
CA LYS A 244 -10.42 8.55 -0.61
C LYS A 244 -11.16 7.51 0.23
N PRO A 245 -10.53 6.97 1.29
CA PRO A 245 -11.22 6.12 2.25
C PRO A 245 -12.42 6.83 2.86
N ARG A 246 -13.44 6.05 3.23
CA ARG A 246 -14.57 6.59 3.98
C ARG A 246 -14.31 6.44 5.48
N GLY A 247 -14.66 7.48 6.26
CA GLY A 247 -14.56 7.44 7.72
C GLY A 247 -13.31 8.08 8.30
N GLY A 248 -12.56 8.87 7.51
CA GLY A 248 -11.45 9.69 8.01
C GLY A 248 -10.09 9.00 8.07
N THR A 249 -10.00 7.73 7.67
CA THR A 249 -8.70 7.05 7.49
C THR A 249 -7.89 7.76 6.40
N SER A 250 -6.73 8.29 6.74
CA SER A 250 -5.78 8.83 5.77
C SER A 250 -4.83 7.73 5.32
N LEU A 251 -4.52 7.76 4.01
CA LEU A 251 -3.49 6.93 3.38
C LEU A 251 -2.24 7.78 3.05
N ASP A 252 -2.19 9.03 3.50
CA ASP A 252 -1.02 9.86 3.36
C ASP A 252 0.13 9.36 4.24
N ALA A 253 1.35 9.34 3.71
CA ALA A 253 2.50 8.79 4.41
C ALA A 253 2.80 9.55 5.72
N ALA A 254 2.63 10.88 5.75
CA ALA A 254 2.88 11.67 6.95
C ALA A 254 1.81 11.43 8.02
N ASP A 255 0.55 11.29 7.60
CA ASP A 255 -0.56 10.96 8.52
C ASP A 255 -0.40 9.55 9.07
N VAL A 256 -0.06 8.57 8.24
CA VAL A 256 0.17 7.18 8.66
C VAL A 256 1.39 7.09 9.57
N ALA A 257 2.49 7.79 9.27
CA ALA A 257 3.65 7.87 10.15
C ALA A 257 3.28 8.47 11.52
N SER A 258 2.48 9.55 11.54
CA SER A 258 2.00 10.17 12.79
C SER A 258 1.10 9.24 13.58
N MET A 259 0.19 8.51 12.90
CA MET A 259 -0.65 7.49 13.51
C MET A 259 0.18 6.36 14.12
N LEU A 260 1.17 5.85 13.40
CA LEU A 260 2.06 4.78 13.88
C LEU A 260 2.85 5.25 15.11
N LYS A 261 3.36 6.48 15.09
CA LYS A 261 4.05 7.07 16.24
C LYS A 261 3.15 7.18 17.48
N ALA A 262 1.86 7.46 17.30
CA ALA A 262 0.89 7.51 18.39
C ALA A 262 0.46 6.13 18.92
N LYS A 263 0.71 5.05 18.17
CA LYS A 263 0.30 3.67 18.49
C LYS A 263 1.46 2.74 18.84
N MET A 264 2.61 3.30 19.20
CA MET A 264 3.77 2.50 19.60
C MET A 264 3.48 1.64 20.84
N PRO A 265 4.09 0.43 20.95
CA PRO A 265 4.98 -0.19 19.96
C PRO A 265 4.22 -0.74 18.75
N ILE A 266 4.81 -0.57 17.56
CA ILE A 266 4.19 -1.04 16.31
C ILE A 266 4.64 -2.46 15.94
N THR A 267 3.90 -3.11 15.05
CA THR A 267 4.26 -4.43 14.51
C THR A 267 5.24 -4.28 13.35
N LEU A 268 6.32 -5.07 13.37
CA LEU A 268 7.27 -5.15 12.26
C LEU A 268 6.68 -5.95 11.07
N PRO A 269 6.96 -5.55 9.82
CA PRO A 269 6.85 -6.45 8.67
C PRO A 269 7.68 -7.72 8.88
N SER A 270 7.24 -8.84 8.29
CA SER A 270 7.86 -10.16 8.48
C SER A 270 9.37 -10.18 8.24
N ASP A 271 9.85 -9.38 7.29
CA ASP A 271 11.24 -9.41 6.83
C ASP A 271 12.12 -8.37 7.53
N ALA A 272 11.50 -7.38 8.19
CA ALA A 272 12.22 -6.26 8.80
C ALA A 272 13.09 -6.71 9.98
N LEU A 273 12.64 -7.70 10.76
CA LEU A 273 13.43 -8.24 11.87
C LEU A 273 14.73 -8.89 11.39
N ALA A 274 14.70 -9.58 10.25
CA ALA A 274 15.90 -10.21 9.67
C ALA A 274 16.94 -9.15 9.26
N VAL A 275 16.50 -8.02 8.68
CA VAL A 275 17.37 -6.88 8.35
C VAL A 275 18.04 -6.33 9.61
N ILE A 276 17.27 -6.12 10.67
CA ILE A 276 17.79 -5.59 11.94
C ILE A 276 18.80 -6.55 12.56
N LYS A 277 18.49 -7.85 12.62
CA LYS A 277 19.43 -8.86 13.11
C LYS A 277 20.72 -8.86 12.31
N ASN A 278 20.64 -8.81 10.99
CA ASN A 278 21.83 -8.77 10.16
C ASN A 278 22.69 -7.53 10.46
N LYS A 279 22.09 -6.33 10.60
CA LYS A 279 22.82 -5.12 10.99
C LYS A 279 23.52 -5.26 12.35
N LEU A 280 22.86 -5.86 13.35
CA LEU A 280 23.49 -6.14 14.64
C LEU A 280 24.68 -7.10 14.48
N LEU A 281 24.54 -8.15 13.68
CA LEU A 281 25.60 -9.15 13.48
C LEU A 281 26.79 -8.63 12.66
N THR A 282 26.58 -7.65 11.78
CA THR A 282 27.62 -7.08 10.90
C THR A 282 28.17 -5.73 11.36
N CYS A 283 27.62 -5.11 12.41
CA CYS A 283 27.96 -3.75 12.81
C CYS A 283 29.47 -3.51 12.98
N ASP A 284 30.19 -4.39 13.70
CA ASP A 284 31.65 -4.24 13.90
C ASP A 284 32.50 -4.75 12.73
N TYR A 285 31.93 -5.60 11.87
CA TYR A 285 32.56 -5.97 10.60
C TYR A 285 32.59 -4.77 9.65
N GLU A 286 31.46 -4.07 9.50
CA GLU A 286 31.37 -2.87 8.67
C GLU A 286 32.19 -1.72 9.27
N ARG A 287 32.14 -1.56 10.60
CA ARG A 287 32.77 -0.44 11.28
C ARG A 287 34.29 -0.51 11.37
N CYS A 288 34.84 -1.68 11.66
CA CYS A 288 36.25 -1.84 11.94
C CYS A 288 36.82 -3.19 11.50
N ASP A 289 36.20 -3.83 10.50
CA ASP A 289 36.63 -5.09 9.89
C ASP A 289 36.81 -6.24 10.89
N LEU A 290 36.05 -6.26 12.00
CA LEU A 290 36.07 -7.40 12.93
C LEU A 290 35.26 -8.58 12.38
N GLU A 291 35.50 -9.78 12.89
CA GLU A 291 34.68 -10.93 12.52
C GLU A 291 33.20 -10.68 12.84
N LYS A 292 32.32 -11.07 11.91
CA LYS A 292 30.87 -11.02 12.13
C LYS A 292 30.51 -11.84 13.36
N TYR A 293 29.57 -11.33 14.14
CA TYR A 293 29.03 -12.07 15.27
C TYR A 293 28.29 -13.31 14.77
N ASP A 294 28.39 -14.41 15.53
CA ASP A 294 27.51 -15.55 15.31
C ASP A 294 26.11 -15.27 15.87
N GLU A 295 25.08 -15.82 15.22
CA GLU A 295 23.68 -15.55 15.54
C GLU A 295 23.30 -15.84 17.00
N LYS A 296 24.02 -16.73 17.70
CA LYS A 296 23.70 -17.06 19.10
C LYS A 296 23.92 -15.88 20.03
N ILE A 297 24.68 -14.85 19.65
CA ILE A 297 24.80 -13.63 20.47
C ILE A 297 23.43 -12.99 20.74
N LEU A 298 22.50 -13.13 19.79
CA LEU A 298 21.17 -12.55 19.86
C LEU A 298 20.18 -13.40 20.67
N THR A 299 20.46 -14.67 20.95
CA THR A 299 19.47 -15.59 21.53
C THR A 299 19.94 -16.29 22.80
N ASP A 300 21.26 -16.39 23.04
CA ASP A 300 21.82 -17.06 24.21
C ASP A 300 21.64 -16.21 25.49
N PRO A 301 20.97 -16.76 26.53
CA PRO A 301 20.74 -16.06 27.80
C PRO A 301 22.01 -15.54 28.50
N ASN A 302 23.17 -16.15 28.25
CA ASN A 302 24.43 -15.79 28.91
C ASN A 302 25.32 -14.85 28.07
N ARG A 303 24.94 -14.58 26.82
CA ARG A 303 25.67 -13.67 25.92
C ARG A 303 24.97 -12.33 25.86
N GLY A 304 24.16 -12.11 24.83
CA GLY A 304 23.48 -10.86 24.52
C GLY A 304 24.34 -9.85 23.74
N HIS A 305 23.68 -9.00 22.96
CA HIS A 305 24.32 -7.92 22.19
C HIS A 305 24.29 -6.59 22.97
N TRP A 306 25.35 -5.78 22.89
CA TRP A 306 25.44 -4.49 23.58
C TRP A 306 24.46 -3.46 23.04
N ASP A 307 24.33 -3.35 21.72
CA ASP A 307 23.41 -2.39 21.08
C ASP A 307 21.91 -2.66 21.37
N LEU A 308 21.60 -3.80 21.99
CA LEU A 308 20.25 -4.13 22.47
C LEU A 308 20.02 -3.71 23.93
N TRP A 309 21.04 -3.26 24.65
CA TRP A 309 20.97 -2.98 26.09
C TRP A 309 20.34 -1.63 26.40
N GLU A 310 20.77 -0.59 25.69
CA GLU A 310 20.22 0.75 25.84
C GLU A 310 18.91 0.87 25.08
N THR A 311 17.89 1.36 25.77
CA THR A 311 16.67 1.86 25.15
C THR A 311 16.99 3.22 24.56
N ALA A 312 16.84 3.36 23.25
CA ALA A 312 17.22 4.57 22.51
C ALA A 312 16.74 5.86 23.19
N ASP A 313 17.56 6.91 23.09
CA ASP A 313 17.15 8.27 23.39
C ASP A 313 15.85 8.60 22.64
N SER A 314 14.85 9.00 23.42
CA SER A 314 13.43 9.09 23.05
C SER A 314 13.08 10.07 21.92
N THR A 315 14.05 10.77 21.33
CA THR A 315 13.77 11.90 20.46
C THR A 315 13.43 11.49 19.03
N ASN A 316 13.98 10.39 18.50
CA ASN A 316 13.78 9.99 17.09
C ASN A 316 13.54 8.49 16.85
N ALA A 317 13.52 7.65 17.88
CA ALA A 317 13.28 6.22 17.73
C ALA A 317 11.78 5.90 17.62
N TYR A 318 11.41 4.95 16.76
CA TYR A 318 10.12 4.26 16.92
C TYR A 318 10.33 2.90 17.55
N THR A 319 9.39 2.49 18.39
CA THR A 319 9.47 1.22 19.10
C THR A 319 8.62 0.17 18.41
N VAL A 320 9.15 -1.05 18.38
CA VAL A 320 8.48 -2.21 17.79
C VAL A 320 8.40 -3.34 18.77
N GLN A 321 7.30 -4.08 18.71
CA GLN A 321 7.16 -5.32 19.46
C GLN A 321 7.95 -6.41 18.73
N VAL A 322 8.84 -7.09 19.45
CA VAL A 322 9.58 -8.23 18.94
C VAL A 322 8.96 -9.51 19.50
N ASN A 323 8.50 -10.38 18.60
CA ASN A 323 7.87 -11.66 18.96
C ASN A 323 8.88 -12.82 19.04
N GLU A 324 10.16 -12.52 18.93
CA GLU A 324 11.27 -13.48 19.02
C GLU A 324 12.17 -13.14 20.19
N VAL A 325 12.88 -14.13 20.72
CA VAL A 325 13.84 -13.91 21.80
C VAL A 325 15.04 -13.16 21.25
N LEU A 326 15.23 -11.93 21.71
CA LEU A 326 16.46 -11.15 21.54
C LEU A 326 17.08 -10.90 22.91
N MET A 327 18.38 -11.18 23.05
CA MET A 327 19.14 -11.03 24.28
C MET A 327 20.01 -9.79 24.20
N ALA A 328 19.86 -8.90 25.18
CA ALA A 328 20.71 -7.76 25.40
C ALA A 328 21.73 -8.04 26.50
N ARG A 329 22.94 -7.49 26.40
CA ARG A 329 24.00 -7.60 27.40
C ARG A 329 24.41 -6.24 27.93
N ASN A 330 24.54 -6.11 29.24
CA ASN A 330 25.00 -4.87 29.87
C ASN A 330 26.47 -4.61 29.53
N PRO A 331 26.81 -3.56 28.76
CA PRO A 331 28.21 -3.25 28.47
C PRO A 331 29.01 -2.97 29.76
N LEU A 332 28.37 -2.39 30.79
CA LEU A 332 29.02 -2.15 32.08
C LEU A 332 29.42 -3.43 32.82
N ALA A 333 28.75 -4.56 32.53
CA ALA A 333 29.09 -5.85 33.14
C ALA A 333 30.35 -6.48 32.52
N ASP A 334 30.81 -5.97 31.38
CA ASP A 334 32.03 -6.43 30.71
C ASP A 334 33.26 -5.56 31.03
N ILE A 335 33.09 -4.51 31.83
CA ILE A 335 34.21 -3.69 32.30
C ILE A 335 35.00 -4.45 33.35
N ASN A 336 36.28 -4.72 33.05
CA ASN A 336 37.24 -5.21 34.03
C ASN A 336 37.94 -4.02 34.70
N TYR A 337 37.51 -3.67 35.92
CA TYR A 337 38.06 -2.53 36.67
C TYR A 337 39.49 -2.72 37.17
N ASP A 338 39.92 -3.98 37.34
CA ASP A 338 41.29 -4.33 37.74
C ASP A 338 42.19 -4.56 36.51
N GLY A 339 41.60 -4.55 35.30
CA GLY A 339 42.31 -4.71 34.05
C GLY A 339 43.03 -3.43 33.65
N VAL A 340 44.30 -3.55 33.28
CA VAL A 340 45.10 -2.44 32.75
C VAL A 340 45.47 -2.74 31.31
N VAL A 341 45.22 -1.80 30.40
CA VAL A 341 45.65 -1.87 29.01
C VAL A 341 46.82 -0.90 28.81
N GLY A 342 47.94 -1.43 28.33
CA GLY A 342 49.09 -0.65 27.89
C GLY A 342 49.11 -0.55 26.37
N ILE A 343 49.15 0.66 25.84
CA ILE A 343 49.26 0.92 24.40
C ILE A 343 50.61 1.60 24.16
N ASP A 344 51.55 0.90 23.55
CA ASP A 344 52.78 1.51 23.04
C ASP A 344 52.53 2.01 21.63
N PHE A 345 52.29 3.32 21.52
CA PHE A 345 52.12 3.99 20.25
C PHE A 345 53.48 4.34 19.66
N GLY A 346 54.09 3.41 18.92
CA GLY A 346 55.40 3.57 18.28
C GLY A 346 55.35 4.36 16.96
N THR A 347 56.53 4.74 16.46
CA THR A 347 56.65 5.47 15.18
C THR A 347 56.34 4.60 13.96
N LYS A 348 56.61 3.30 14.04
CA LYS A 348 56.39 2.34 12.94
C LYS A 348 55.19 1.43 13.21
N SER A 349 55.07 0.94 14.43
CA SER A 349 54.02 0.03 14.85
C SER A 349 53.47 0.42 16.21
N THR A 350 52.25 -0.02 16.47
CA THR A 350 51.55 0.06 17.74
C THR A 350 51.42 -1.35 18.32
N VAL A 351 51.76 -1.49 19.59
CA VAL A 351 51.63 -2.75 20.33
C VAL A 351 50.69 -2.53 21.49
N VAL A 352 49.74 -3.45 21.67
CA VAL A 352 48.83 -3.43 22.81
C VAL A 352 49.14 -4.61 23.71
N VAL A 353 49.24 -4.33 24.99
CA VAL A 353 49.35 -5.33 26.05
C VAL A 353 48.24 -5.11 27.07
N TYR A 354 47.89 -6.15 27.78
CA TYR A 354 46.94 -6.06 28.87
C TYR A 354 47.40 -6.90 30.06
N GLN A 355 46.96 -6.48 31.24
CA GLN A 355 47.05 -7.23 32.48
C GLN A 355 45.63 -7.38 33.02
N GLU A 356 45.30 -8.58 33.48
CA GLU A 356 44.06 -8.83 34.24
C GLU A 356 44.41 -8.84 35.74
N SER A 357 43.83 -9.75 36.52
CA SER A 357 44.12 -9.92 37.96
C SER A 357 45.47 -10.60 38.25
N SER A 358 46.35 -10.74 37.26
CA SER A 358 47.64 -11.44 37.38
C SER A 358 48.79 -10.49 37.08
N ASP A 359 49.95 -10.72 37.70
CA ASP A 359 51.16 -9.93 37.45
C ASP A 359 51.78 -10.16 36.05
N HIS A 360 51.14 -10.95 35.18
CA HIS A 360 51.65 -11.28 33.84
C HIS A 360 51.06 -10.33 32.79
N THR A 361 51.96 -9.69 32.04
CA THR A 361 51.62 -8.84 30.90
C THR A 361 51.44 -9.70 29.65
N MET A 362 50.26 -9.65 29.05
CA MET A 362 49.90 -10.43 27.86
C MET A 362 49.74 -9.52 26.65
N PRO A 363 50.28 -9.87 25.47
CA PRO A 363 50.07 -9.09 24.25
C PRO A 363 48.64 -9.31 23.72
N MET A 364 48.03 -8.24 23.21
CA MET A 364 46.70 -8.22 22.60
C MET A 364 46.82 -7.98 21.10
N ARG A 365 46.17 -8.83 20.30
CA ARG A 365 45.98 -8.55 18.88
C ARG A 365 44.91 -7.47 18.73
N ILE A 366 45.25 -6.41 18.01
CA ILE A 366 44.31 -5.40 17.52
C ILE A 366 44.51 -5.26 16.02
N GLY A 367 43.61 -4.59 15.29
CA GLY A 367 43.83 -4.23 13.87
C GLY A 367 43.92 -5.39 12.86
N THR A 368 43.79 -6.65 13.32
CA THR A 368 43.70 -7.84 12.46
C THR A 368 42.26 -8.37 12.53
N GLY A 369 41.47 -8.14 11.49
CA GLY A 369 40.03 -8.43 11.44
C GLY A 369 39.59 -9.90 11.65
N ARG A 370 40.54 -10.83 11.83
CA ARG A 370 40.28 -12.28 11.85
C ARG A 370 40.94 -12.96 13.05
N PHE A 371 40.28 -12.88 14.20
CA PHE A 371 40.78 -13.49 15.44
C PHE A 371 40.78 -15.02 15.43
N SER A 372 39.98 -15.65 14.56
CA SER A 372 39.93 -17.11 14.36
C SER A 372 41.17 -17.69 13.67
N GLN A 373 41.99 -16.86 13.02
CA GLN A 373 43.21 -17.30 12.35
C GLN A 373 44.34 -17.63 13.32
N LYS A 374 45.24 -18.53 12.89
CA LYS A 374 46.43 -18.92 13.63
C LYS A 374 47.26 -17.69 13.98
N VAL A 375 47.65 -17.60 15.26
CA VAL A 375 48.47 -16.49 15.76
C VAL A 375 49.88 -16.58 15.19
N GLU A 376 50.39 -15.44 14.71
CA GLU A 376 51.76 -15.24 14.24
C GLU A 376 52.32 -13.99 14.91
N ASN A 377 53.65 -13.89 15.04
CA ASN A 377 54.29 -12.81 15.80
C ASN A 377 53.96 -11.41 15.26
N HIS A 378 53.85 -11.26 13.93
CA HIS A 378 53.57 -9.97 13.30
C HIS A 378 52.15 -9.45 13.59
N HIS A 379 51.21 -10.30 14.02
CA HIS A 379 49.85 -9.88 14.40
C HIS A 379 49.80 -9.01 15.67
N TYR A 380 50.88 -8.96 16.45
CA TYR A 380 50.97 -8.11 17.65
C TYR A 380 51.59 -6.74 17.36
N GLU A 381 52.19 -6.55 16.18
CA GLU A 381 52.78 -5.29 15.74
C GLU A 381 51.92 -4.66 14.65
N ASN A 382 51.14 -3.66 15.00
CA ASN A 382 50.20 -3.02 14.09
C ASN A 382 50.84 -1.80 13.43
N PRO A 383 51.07 -1.76 12.10
CA PRO A 383 51.60 -0.58 11.45
C PRO A 383 50.83 0.69 11.82
N THR A 384 51.51 1.77 12.20
CA THR A 384 50.85 3.03 12.58
C THR A 384 50.52 3.84 11.32
N VAL A 385 49.66 3.27 10.45
CA VAL A 385 49.29 3.84 9.15
C VAL A 385 47.78 3.94 9.03
N LEU A 386 47.30 5.11 8.61
CA LEU A 386 45.92 5.34 8.21
C LEU A 386 45.86 5.54 6.70
N GLU A 387 44.79 5.08 6.07
CA GLU A 387 44.45 5.37 4.68
C GLU A 387 43.07 6.03 4.63
N PHE A 388 43.03 7.23 4.06
CA PHE A 388 41.83 8.03 3.88
C PHE A 388 41.23 7.75 2.50
N ILE A 389 40.05 7.14 2.47
CA ILE A 389 39.37 6.77 1.23
C ILE A 389 38.31 7.84 0.91
N ASP A 390 37.42 8.12 1.87
CA ASP A 390 36.43 9.20 1.83
C ASP A 390 36.37 9.91 3.19
N ILE A 391 37.01 11.07 3.27
CA ILE A 391 37.11 11.84 4.52
C ILE A 391 35.75 12.39 4.96
N ASP A 392 34.95 12.89 4.01
CA ASP A 392 33.69 13.55 4.33
C ASP A 392 32.67 12.51 4.86
N ALA A 393 32.58 11.33 4.22
CA ALA A 393 31.73 10.24 4.68
C ALA A 393 32.13 9.75 6.09
N PHE A 394 33.42 9.51 6.31
CA PHE A 394 33.94 9.09 7.61
C PHE A 394 33.63 10.12 8.71
N LEU A 395 33.93 11.41 8.47
CA LEU A 395 33.73 12.47 9.48
C LEU A 395 32.25 12.71 9.78
N ASN A 396 31.36 12.54 8.80
CA ASN A 396 29.92 12.64 9.03
C ASN A 396 29.48 11.56 10.02
N GLN A 397 29.78 10.29 9.75
CA GLN A 397 29.43 9.16 10.64
C GLN A 397 30.14 9.26 12.00
N TYR A 398 31.41 9.64 12.03
CA TYR A 398 32.20 9.77 13.26
C TYR A 398 31.60 10.78 14.24
N ARG A 399 30.95 11.84 13.74
CA ARG A 399 30.32 12.89 14.55
C ARG A 399 28.91 12.57 15.03
N GLU A 400 28.28 11.51 14.52
CA GLU A 400 26.89 11.15 14.87
C GLU A 400 26.74 10.63 16.31
N ALA A 401 27.77 9.99 16.85
CA ALA A 401 27.72 9.44 18.20
C ALA A 401 29.07 9.50 18.90
N ALA A 402 29.05 9.81 20.21
CA ALA A 402 30.22 9.70 21.06
C ALA A 402 30.56 8.22 21.33
N GLY A 403 31.85 7.91 21.42
CA GLY A 403 32.34 6.58 21.82
C GLY A 403 32.38 5.56 20.69
N ARG A 404 31.21 5.05 20.24
CA ARG A 404 31.11 4.00 19.21
C ARG A 404 30.26 4.46 18.01
N PRO A 405 30.72 5.46 17.22
CA PRO A 405 30.03 5.87 16.00
C PRO A 405 30.00 4.74 14.97
N GLN A 406 28.95 4.69 14.15
CA GLN A 406 28.80 3.70 13.07
C GLN A 406 29.60 4.11 11.83
N THR A 407 30.91 4.31 11.99
CA THR A 407 31.84 4.57 10.88
C THR A 407 31.89 3.38 9.92
N SER A 408 32.45 3.54 8.72
CA SER A 408 32.70 2.46 7.76
C SER A 408 34.19 2.26 7.53
N TRP A 409 34.65 1.00 7.58
CA TRP A 409 36.02 0.61 7.27
C TRP A 409 36.42 0.93 5.82
N GLN A 410 35.44 1.11 4.94
CA GLN A 410 35.65 1.48 3.54
C GLN A 410 35.88 2.98 3.34
N ASP A 411 35.60 3.81 4.35
CA ASP A 411 35.79 5.27 4.29
C ASP A 411 37.18 5.65 4.86
N LEU A 412 37.64 4.92 5.88
CA LEU A 412 38.96 5.05 6.48
C LEU A 412 39.42 3.70 7.04
N THR A 413 40.60 3.24 6.62
CA THR A 413 41.21 1.99 7.09
C THR A 413 42.55 2.23 7.79
N THR A 414 43.04 1.23 8.54
CA THR A 414 44.25 1.35 9.37
C THR A 414 45.09 0.07 9.40
N SER A 415 46.27 0.15 10.01
CA SER A 415 47.16 -0.97 10.30
C SER A 415 47.62 -1.73 9.05
N HIS A 416 47.65 -3.05 9.11
CA HIS A 416 48.15 -3.92 8.04
C HIS A 416 47.41 -3.68 6.71
N THR A 417 46.11 -3.39 6.75
CA THR A 417 45.32 -3.12 5.53
C THR A 417 45.82 -1.84 4.85
N ALA A 418 45.88 -0.72 5.59
CA ALA A 418 46.38 0.55 5.08
C ALA A 418 47.86 0.46 4.66
N PHE A 419 48.70 -0.25 5.42
CA PHE A 419 50.11 -0.41 5.11
C PHE A 419 50.35 -1.25 3.85
N ASN A 420 49.61 -2.35 3.68
CA ASN A 420 49.66 -3.15 2.46
C ASN A 420 49.16 -2.34 1.26
N SER A 421 48.10 -1.54 1.43
CA SER A 421 47.63 -0.61 0.39
C SER A 421 48.72 0.40 0.00
N LEU A 422 49.36 1.03 0.98
CA LEU A 422 50.48 1.96 0.78
C LEU A 422 51.62 1.34 -0.03
N LEU A 423 52.06 0.13 0.34
CA LEU A 423 53.16 -0.57 -0.36
C LEU A 423 52.85 -0.88 -1.83
N ASN A 424 51.56 -1.04 -2.17
CA ASN A 424 51.10 -1.34 -3.52
C ASN A 424 50.59 -0.10 -4.28
N SER A 425 50.57 1.07 -3.64
CA SER A 425 50.02 2.31 -4.21
C SER A 425 50.98 3.03 -5.14
N HIS A 426 50.43 3.84 -6.05
CA HIS A 426 51.19 4.75 -6.89
C HIS A 426 51.56 6.02 -6.13
N SER A 427 52.65 6.69 -6.52
CA SER A 427 53.15 7.91 -5.85
C SER A 427 52.13 9.05 -5.78
N GLU A 428 51.18 9.10 -6.72
CA GLU A 428 50.12 10.11 -6.76
C GLU A 428 49.13 9.96 -5.60
N GLU A 429 49.04 8.74 -5.02
CA GLU A 429 48.11 8.40 -3.95
C GLU A 429 48.74 8.48 -2.56
N TYR A 430 50.03 8.81 -2.44
CA TYR A 430 50.73 8.85 -1.15
C TYR A 430 50.12 9.88 -0.18
N TYR A 431 49.46 10.92 -0.70
CA TYR A 431 48.74 11.90 0.10
C TYR A 431 47.47 11.33 0.77
N ALA A 432 46.99 10.14 0.37
CA ALA A 432 45.88 9.47 1.03
C ALA A 432 46.30 8.76 2.33
N TYR A 433 47.61 8.69 2.63
CA TYR A 433 48.12 7.92 3.77
C TYR A 433 48.74 8.82 4.84
N LEU A 434 48.50 8.47 6.10
CA LEU A 434 49.14 9.08 7.27
C LEU A 434 49.89 8.01 8.06
N TYR A 435 51.22 7.97 7.88
CA TYR A 435 52.11 6.99 8.53
C TYR A 435 53.11 7.60 9.51
N GLU A 436 53.17 8.93 9.63
CA GLU A 436 54.06 9.66 10.55
C GLU A 436 53.28 10.29 11.73
N LEU A 437 52.18 9.65 12.13
CA LEU A 437 51.23 10.18 13.10
C LEU A 437 51.89 10.60 14.43
N LYS A 438 52.80 9.78 14.97
CA LYS A 438 53.55 10.10 16.20
C LYS A 438 54.49 11.30 16.04
N GLN A 439 55.14 11.44 14.87
CA GLN A 439 56.06 12.54 14.62
C GLN A 439 55.29 13.85 14.48
N TRP A 440 54.12 13.81 13.82
CA TRP A 440 53.21 14.95 13.73
C TRP A 440 52.68 15.38 15.10
N ALA A 441 52.29 14.42 15.95
CA ALA A 441 51.85 14.72 17.30
C ALA A 441 52.93 15.40 18.16
N GLY A 442 54.21 15.14 17.89
CA GLY A 442 55.35 15.75 18.60
C GLY A 442 55.86 17.06 17.98
N ASP A 443 55.34 17.51 16.84
CA ASP A 443 55.86 18.67 16.11
C ASP A 443 54.91 19.88 16.20
N SER A 444 55.37 20.92 16.89
CA SER A 444 54.63 22.18 17.09
C SER A 444 54.36 23.01 15.83
N LYS A 445 54.97 22.69 14.69
CA LYS A 445 54.91 23.51 13.46
C LYS A 445 54.47 22.73 12.22
N ARG A 446 54.57 21.41 12.25
CA ARG A 446 54.31 20.57 11.07
C ARG A 446 52.83 20.55 10.70
N HIS A 447 52.53 20.98 9.49
CA HIS A 447 51.23 20.78 8.86
C HIS A 447 51.30 19.57 7.93
N ILE A 448 50.23 18.79 7.84
CA ILE A 448 50.14 17.68 6.90
C ILE A 448 49.06 17.97 5.88
N ARG A 449 49.41 17.83 4.60
CA ARG A 449 48.45 17.85 3.50
C ARG A 449 48.07 16.42 3.18
N LEU A 450 46.78 16.13 3.27
CA LEU A 450 46.18 14.88 2.86
C LEU A 450 45.31 15.13 1.64
N ARG A 451 45.21 14.10 0.81
CA ARG A 451 44.22 14.02 -0.25
C ARG A 451 43.68 12.61 -0.27
N ASP A 452 42.40 12.44 0.02
CA ASP A 452 41.79 11.11 0.02
C ASP A 452 41.65 10.53 -1.40
N LYS A 453 41.22 9.27 -1.48
CA LYS A 453 41.05 8.57 -2.77
C LYS A 453 39.89 9.13 -3.61
N GLN A 454 38.94 9.86 -3.00
CA GLN A 454 37.90 10.61 -3.73
C GLN A 454 38.40 11.98 -4.25
N GLY A 455 39.63 12.38 -3.89
CA GLY A 455 40.28 13.61 -4.36
C GLY A 455 40.05 14.83 -3.47
N LYS A 456 39.45 14.66 -2.28
CA LYS A 456 39.25 15.72 -1.29
C LYS A 456 40.56 16.08 -0.62
N ASP A 457 40.93 17.36 -0.68
CA ASP A 457 42.09 17.89 0.03
C ASP A 457 41.73 18.25 1.48
N LEU A 458 42.57 17.84 2.42
CA LEU A 458 42.49 18.19 3.84
C LEU A 458 43.87 18.64 4.32
N VAL A 459 43.92 19.74 5.07
CA VAL A 459 45.15 20.17 5.74
C VAL A 459 44.99 19.98 7.24
N LEU A 460 45.75 19.05 7.80
CA LEU A 460 45.88 18.89 9.24
C LEU A 460 46.85 19.97 9.75
N PRO A 461 46.42 20.81 10.71
CA PRO A 461 47.29 21.82 11.30
C PRO A 461 48.36 21.16 12.18
N ALA A 462 49.26 21.96 12.77
CA ALA A 462 50.17 21.45 13.78
C ALA A 462 49.38 20.85 14.96
N PHE A 463 49.74 19.65 15.42
CA PHE A 463 48.95 18.93 16.41
C PHE A 463 48.74 19.75 17.70
N LEU A 464 49.79 20.44 18.17
CA LEU A 464 49.73 21.28 19.37
C LEU A 464 48.86 22.54 19.24
N SER A 465 48.35 22.84 18.04
CA SER A 465 47.39 23.92 17.80
C SER A 465 45.94 23.46 17.73
N ILE A 466 45.68 22.16 17.84
CA ILE A 466 44.33 21.58 17.83
C ILE A 466 43.72 21.72 19.23
N GLU A 467 42.56 22.35 19.33
CA GLU A 467 41.79 22.37 20.57
C GLU A 467 41.13 21.00 20.81
N ALA A 468 41.16 20.54 22.06
CA ALA A 468 40.55 19.26 22.41
C ALA A 468 39.03 19.31 22.19
N GLY A 469 38.51 18.48 21.28
CA GLY A 469 37.08 18.37 20.97
C GLY A 469 36.56 19.24 19.82
N ALA A 470 37.46 19.78 18.98
CA ALA A 470 37.12 20.57 17.78
C ALA A 470 36.72 19.73 16.56
#